data_AF-A0A1M6S9N6-F1
#
_entry.id   AF-A0A1M6S9N6-F1
#
_cell.length_a   1.000
_cell.length_b   1.000
_cell.length_c   1.000
_cell.angle_alpha   90.00
_cell.angle_beta   90.00
_cell.angle_gamma   90.00
#
_symmetry.space_group_name_H-M   'P 1'
#
loop_
_entity.id
_entity.type
_entity.pdbx_description
1 polymer ?
#
loop_
_entity_poly.entity_id
_entity_poly.type
_entity_poly.pdbx_seq_one_letter_code
_entity_poly.pdbx_strand_id
1 'polypeptide(L)'
;MEREMMLQKLMELDFLAVDLGLYLNTHPTETEAINAYNQTIEAADTLRMKFEAAYGPLCSFRSYAADTENWQWKNDPWPWQTTANPSMAGKECM
;
A
#
# COMPACT_ATOMS: atom_id res chain seq x y z
N MET A 1 -1.35 13.12 9.05
CA MET A 1 -1.85 12.08 9.97
C MET A 1 -2.72 11.05 9.29
N GLU A 2 -3.99 11.30 8.92
CA GLU A 2 -4.86 10.23 8.35
C GLU A 2 -4.31 9.60 7.07
N ARG A 3 -3.88 10.44 6.09
CA ARG A 3 -3.22 9.98 4.86
C ARG A 3 -2.02 9.06 5.14
N GLU A 4 -1.13 9.48 6.05
CA GLU A 4 0.08 8.74 6.38
C GLU A 4 -0.23 7.43 7.11
N MET A 5 -1.22 7.43 8.00
CA MET A 5 -1.68 6.22 8.69
C MET A 5 -2.26 5.20 7.71
N MET A 6 -3.08 5.65 6.74
CA MET A 6 -3.62 4.77 5.71
C MET A 6 -2.52 4.21 4.81
N LEU A 7 -1.55 5.04 4.39
CA LEU A 7 -0.39 4.58 3.61
C LEU A 7 0.45 3.59 4.40
N GLN A 8 0.76 3.88 5.65
CA GLN A 8 1.52 2.98 6.50
C GLN A 8 0.81 1.64 6.64
N LYS A 9 -0.50 1.66 6.90
CA LYS A 9 -1.26 0.43 7.06
C LYS A 9 -1.35 -0.38 5.76
N LEU A 10 -1.46 0.30 4.62
CA LEU A 10 -1.44 -0.35 3.32
C LEU A 10 -0.07 -0.99 3.03
N MET A 11 1.03 -0.30 3.36
CA MET A 11 2.38 -0.87 3.24
C MET A 11 2.58 -2.10 4.13
N GLU A 12 2.05 -2.09 5.36
CA GLU A 12 2.07 -3.27 6.24
C GLU A 12 1.33 -4.48 5.62
N LEU A 13 0.16 -4.24 5.04
CA LEU A 13 -0.62 -5.30 4.37
C LEU A 13 0.06 -5.81 3.11
N ASP A 14 0.62 -4.92 2.29
CA ASP A 14 1.36 -5.29 1.08
C ASP A 14 2.61 -6.12 1.44
N PHE A 15 3.32 -5.76 2.51
CA PHE A 15 4.43 -6.56 3.03
C PHE A 15 3.97 -7.95 3.48
N LEU A 16 2.89 -8.03 4.26
CA LEU A 16 2.35 -9.31 4.74
C LEU A 16 1.91 -10.22 3.59
N ALA A 17 1.29 -9.66 2.54
CA ALA A 17 0.90 -10.42 1.35
C ALA A 17 2.13 -11.02 0.65
N VAL A 18 3.21 -10.24 0.50
CA VAL A 18 4.48 -10.74 -0.07
C VAL A 18 5.06 -11.86 0.79
N ASP A 19 5.12 -11.67 2.10
CA ASP A 19 5.70 -12.65 3.04
C ASP A 19 4.92 -13.98 3.04
N LEU A 20 3.59 -13.91 3.12
CA LEU A 20 2.72 -15.09 3.03
C LEU A 20 2.85 -15.80 1.67
N GLY A 21 2.97 -15.05 0.58
CA GLY A 21 3.21 -15.61 -0.75
C GLY A 21 4.54 -16.37 -0.83
N LEU A 22 5.60 -15.81 -0.25
CA LEU A 22 6.90 -16.48 -0.15
C LEU A 22 6.84 -17.75 0.71
N TYR A 23 6.13 -17.71 1.84
CA TYR A 23 5.90 -18.89 2.68
C TYR A 23 5.17 -20.00 1.91
N LEU A 24 4.08 -19.65 1.20
CA LEU A 24 3.26 -20.58 0.43
C LEU A 24 4.01 -21.25 -0.74
N ASN A 25 5.05 -20.62 -1.30
CA ASN A 25 5.91 -21.25 -2.31
C ASN A 25 6.59 -22.54 -1.78
N THR A 26 6.76 -22.65 -0.46
CA THR A 26 7.33 -23.82 0.21
C THR A 26 6.29 -24.70 0.93
N HIS A 27 5.08 -24.16 1.19
CA HIS A 27 3.99 -24.84 1.88
C HIS A 27 2.65 -24.69 1.10
N PRO A 28 2.55 -25.21 -0.14
CA PRO A 28 1.46 -24.87 -1.05
C PRO A 28 0.09 -25.45 -0.68
N THR A 29 0.02 -26.38 0.28
CA THR A 29 -1.23 -27.01 0.73
C THR A 29 -1.69 -26.48 2.10
N GLU A 30 -0.96 -25.53 2.69
CA GLU A 30 -1.30 -24.98 4.00
C GLU A 30 -2.50 -24.03 3.89
N THR A 31 -3.68 -24.54 4.26
CA THR A 31 -4.95 -23.87 4.02
C THR A 31 -5.09 -22.61 4.89
N GLU A 32 -4.50 -22.61 6.10
CA GLU A 32 -4.53 -21.44 6.97
C GLU A 32 -3.75 -20.27 6.35
N ALA A 33 -2.56 -20.54 5.81
CA ALA A 33 -1.74 -19.53 5.15
C ALA A 33 -2.38 -19.00 3.85
N ILE A 34 -3.05 -19.87 3.07
CA ILE A 34 -3.81 -19.45 1.88
C ILE A 34 -4.96 -18.51 2.27
N ASN A 35 -5.70 -18.85 3.33
CA ASN A 35 -6.80 -18.01 3.80
C ASN A 35 -6.29 -16.66 4.33
N ALA A 36 -5.19 -16.65 5.10
CA ALA A 36 -4.55 -15.44 5.58
C ALA A 36 -4.06 -14.55 4.42
N TYR A 37 -3.47 -15.15 3.39
CA TYR A 37 -3.05 -14.43 2.18
C TYR A 37 -4.25 -13.75 1.49
N ASN A 38 -5.33 -14.50 1.25
CA ASN A 38 -6.53 -13.97 0.60
C ASN A 38 -7.17 -12.83 1.40
N GLN A 39 -7.28 -12.98 2.73
CA GLN A 39 -7.80 -11.93 3.61
C GLN A 39 -6.90 -10.68 3.59
N THR A 40 -5.58 -10.87 3.53
CA THR A 40 -4.62 -9.76 3.44
C THR A 40 -4.78 -8.99 2.14
N ILE A 41 -4.94 -9.69 1.01
CA ILE A 41 -5.21 -9.07 -0.30
C ILE A 41 -6.52 -8.27 -0.27
N GLU A 42 -7.61 -8.86 0.24
CA GLU A 42 -8.91 -8.18 0.33
C GLU A 42 -8.85 -6.91 1.20
N ALA A 43 -8.15 -6.99 2.34
CA ALA A 43 -7.93 -5.86 3.22
C ALA A 43 -7.09 -4.75 2.55
N ALA A 44 -6.02 -5.12 1.83
CA ALA A 44 -5.17 -4.19 1.10
C ALA A 44 -5.95 -3.49 -0.01
N ASP A 45 -6.72 -4.24 -0.80
CA ASP A 45 -7.56 -3.72 -1.88
C ASP A 45 -8.64 -2.75 -1.34
N THR A 46 -9.31 -3.12 -0.25
CA THR A 46 -10.31 -2.26 0.40
C THR A 46 -9.69 -0.95 0.88
N LEU A 47 -8.52 -1.01 1.52
CA LEU A 47 -7.84 0.17 2.02
C LEU A 47 -7.32 1.05 0.88
N ARG A 48 -6.80 0.43 -0.18
CA ARG A 48 -6.33 1.13 -1.39
C ARG A 48 -7.46 1.87 -2.08
N MET A 49 -8.63 1.25 -2.26
CA MET A 49 -9.81 1.93 -2.81
C MET A 49 -10.21 3.15 -1.98
N LYS A 50 -10.22 3.03 -0.65
CA LYS A 50 -10.51 4.16 0.25
C LYS A 50 -9.47 5.27 0.14
N PHE A 51 -8.19 4.89 0.06
CA PHE A 51 -7.10 5.84 -0.10
C PHE A 51 -7.23 6.60 -1.43
N GLU A 52 -7.44 5.88 -2.54
CA GLU A 52 -7.53 6.47 -3.87
C GLU A 52 -8.72 7.42 -4.01
N ALA A 53 -9.86 7.06 -3.41
CA ALA A 53 -11.04 7.92 -3.39
C ALA A 53 -10.80 9.25 -2.64
N ALA A 54 -9.95 9.25 -1.61
CA ALA A 54 -9.69 10.43 -0.78
C ALA A 54 -8.50 11.28 -1.27
N TYR A 55 -7.46 10.64 -1.79
CA TYR A 55 -6.15 11.28 -2.02
C TYR A 55 -5.64 11.16 -3.46
N GLY A 56 -6.36 10.45 -4.32
CA GLY A 56 -5.95 10.21 -5.70
C GLY A 56 -5.13 8.93 -5.89
N PRO A 57 -4.72 8.64 -7.13
CA PRO A 57 -4.21 7.34 -7.53
C PRO A 57 -2.88 6.99 -6.83
N LEU A 58 -2.71 5.71 -6.48
CA LEU A 58 -1.59 5.25 -5.67
C LEU A 58 -0.71 4.19 -6.36
N CYS A 59 -1.28 3.29 -7.15
CA CYS A 59 -0.57 2.21 -7.83
C CYS A 59 -0.49 2.40 -9.34
N SER A 60 0.73 2.56 -9.87
CA SER A 60 0.99 3.05 -11.24
C SER A 60 0.09 2.47 -12.34
N PHE A 61 0.10 1.14 -12.54
CA PHE A 61 -0.64 0.46 -13.60
C PHE A 61 -1.94 -0.20 -13.11
N ARG A 62 -2.36 0.08 -11.87
CA ARG A 62 -3.57 -0.50 -11.25
C ARG A 62 -4.62 0.54 -10.88
N SER A 63 -4.22 1.78 -10.59
CA SER A 63 -5.15 2.86 -10.30
C SER A 63 -5.68 3.47 -11.59
N TYR A 64 -6.96 3.82 -11.58
CA TYR A 64 -7.57 4.55 -12.68
C TYR A 64 -7.16 6.02 -12.65
N ALA A 65 -7.12 6.64 -13.83
CA ALA A 65 -7.14 8.09 -13.92
C ALA A 65 -8.53 8.57 -13.49
N ALA A 66 -8.68 8.95 -12.22
CA ALA A 66 -9.97 9.37 -11.66
C ALA A 66 -10.49 10.66 -12.33
N ASP A 67 -9.59 11.52 -12.79
CA ASP A 67 -9.89 12.75 -13.51
C ASP A 67 -9.31 12.68 -14.94
N THR A 68 -10.19 12.80 -15.94
CA THR A 68 -9.83 12.73 -17.36
C THR A 68 -9.26 14.05 -17.91
N GLU A 69 -9.46 15.15 -17.20
CA GLU A 69 -8.98 16.49 -17.56
C GLU A 69 -7.71 16.88 -16.77
N ASN A 70 -7.49 16.26 -15.61
CA ASN A 70 -6.33 16.48 -14.76
C ASN A 70 -5.56 15.18 -14.44
N TRP A 71 -4.38 15.05 -15.02
CA TRP A 71 -3.48 13.93 -14.73
C TRP A 71 -2.86 14.03 -13.33
N GLN A 72 -3.54 13.48 -12.32
CA GLN A 72 -3.19 13.61 -10.90
C GLN A 72 -1.79 13.10 -10.53
N TRP A 73 -1.23 12.16 -11.28
CA TRP A 73 0.12 11.61 -11.05
C TRP A 73 1.26 12.62 -11.23
N LYS A 74 1.00 13.77 -11.88
CA LYS A 74 2.00 14.84 -11.98
C LYS A 74 2.05 15.73 -10.72
N ASN A 75 1.08 15.58 -9.82
CA ASN A 75 0.95 16.45 -8.66
C ASN A 75 2.03 16.15 -7.62
N ASP A 76 2.45 17.20 -6.92
CA ASP A 76 3.38 17.10 -5.80
C ASP A 76 2.71 16.46 -4.56
N PRO A 77 3.49 15.83 -3.66
CA PRO A 77 4.95 15.73 -3.71
C PRO A 77 5.45 14.50 -4.46
N TRP A 78 6.52 14.67 -5.24
CA TRP A 78 7.17 13.57 -5.95
C TRP A 78 8.05 12.73 -5.01
N PRO A 79 8.23 11.41 -5.25
CA PRO A 79 9.00 10.54 -4.36
C PRO A 79 10.46 10.96 -4.11
N TRP A 80 11.06 11.75 -5.02
CA TRP A 80 12.42 12.28 -4.88
C TRP A 80 12.49 13.69 -4.29
N GLN A 81 11.35 14.27 -3.90
CA GLN A 81 11.32 15.49 -3.13
C GLN A 81 11.53 15.16 -1.65
N THR A 82 12.45 15.87 -0.99
CA THR A 82 12.79 15.67 0.42
C THR A 82 11.60 15.84 1.37
N THR A 83 10.58 16.59 0.95
CA THR A 83 9.32 16.78 1.67
C THR A 83 8.42 15.55 1.68
N ALA A 84 8.60 14.60 0.76
CA ALA A 84 7.83 13.36 0.70
C ALA A 84 8.36 12.25 1.63
N ASN A 85 9.59 12.40 2.13
CA ASN A 85 10.20 11.40 2.99
C ASN A 85 9.53 11.42 4.38
N PRO A 86 9.14 10.26 4.94
CA PRO A 86 8.66 10.21 6.30
C PRO A 86 9.78 10.65 7.26
N SER A 87 9.45 11.54 8.21
CA SER A 87 10.39 11.93 9.26
C SER A 87 10.68 10.72 10.15
N MET A 88 11.90 10.19 10.07
CA MET A 88 12.39 9.13 10.95
C MET A 88 12.80 9.65 12.33
N ALA A 89 12.60 10.95 12.62
CA ALA A 89 13.02 11.57 13.87
C ALA A 89 12.37 10.87 15.08
N GLY A 90 13.19 10.17 15.87
CA GLY A 90 12.76 9.46 17.08
C GLY A 90 12.43 7.97 16.93
N LYS A 91 12.63 7.37 15.74
CA LYS A 91 12.54 5.91 15.52
C LYS A 91 13.89 5.29 15.13
N GLU A 92 14.97 5.84 15.67
CA GLU A 92 16.27 5.18 15.62
C GLU A 92 16.19 3.99 16.58
N CYS A 93 16.37 2.78 16.06
CA CYS A 93 16.40 1.58 16.88
C CYS A 93 17.53 1.71 17.92
N MET A 94 17.19 1.57 19.19
CA MET A 94 18.13 1.28 20.28
C MET A 94 18.47 -0.21 20.29
#